data_AF-X8DS83-F1
#
_entry.id   AF-X8DS83-F1
#
_cell.length_a   1.000
_cell.length_b   1.000
_cell.length_c   1.000
_cell.angle_alpha   90.00
_cell.angle_beta   90.00
_cell.angle_gamma   90.00
#
_symmetry.space_group_name_H-M   'P 1'
#
loop_
_entity.id
_entity.type
_entity.pdbx_description
1 polymer ?
#
loop_
_entity_poly.entity_id
_entity_poly.type
_entity_poly.pdbx_seq_one_letter_code
_entity_poly.pdbx_strand_id
1 'polypeptide(L)'
;MELLDPVRPSRDGDQFHYVWAARHSLRLLEPNGDLVMIVVEGSSDNDTRAKRGEQVIDLAEYYGSSELSTAKRVVYRQFKHTTLQEDSPWTASWCKKTLVGFAERYKELLNEHPQSVERVTFTLTTNRPAAPDVHTALTILGHGLCDADPSAKRAATNLRHWLRAVIEDEQIASFVRQVAIEDSTPNLQRLREQFENHLAGLLPGAPTNDHILLKEMIAIRATSLHAANPRVLRRDVLAALRVTEEQLMPAQNIIAMPDSMIVTHQDQLLAEMIARPYPSPVIVHAASGIGKSMFAQQLGSRMPAGSTSVVYDCFGNGTYRRPSSPRHEDRQGLIQICNELAAKGLCDVVIPSASAQSSDYFHTFKHRIDDACTLLRATHDEALLVVVVDAADNACLAARDLDAKSFVPKLLREQLPENCRLVCSV
;
A
#
# COMPACT_ATOMS: atom_id res chain seq x y z
N MET A 1 -25.93 -40.85 0.28
CA MET A 1 -26.16 -39.40 0.16
C MET A 1 -25.32 -38.77 1.24
N GLU A 2 -24.09 -38.38 0.93
CA GLU A 2 -23.22 -37.73 1.91
C GLU A 2 -23.88 -36.41 2.36
N LEU A 3 -24.08 -36.27 3.66
CA LEU A 3 -24.50 -35.01 4.26
C LEU A 3 -23.39 -33.99 3.98
N LEU A 4 -23.66 -33.04 3.09
CA LEU A 4 -22.81 -31.86 2.89
C LEU A 4 -22.62 -31.18 4.24
N ASP A 5 -21.41 -31.21 4.79
CA ASP A 5 -21.02 -30.49 6.01
C ASP A 5 -20.98 -28.99 5.69
N PRO A 6 -21.97 -28.18 6.10
CA PRO A 6 -22.00 -26.76 5.76
C PRO A 6 -21.06 -25.94 6.65
N VAL A 7 -20.52 -26.53 7.72
CA VAL A 7 -19.76 -25.81 8.74
C VAL A 7 -18.36 -25.51 8.24
N ARG A 8 -17.67 -26.46 7.61
CA ARG A 8 -16.30 -26.23 7.09
C ARG A 8 -16.27 -25.18 5.97
N PRO A 9 -17.10 -25.25 4.91
CA PRO A 9 -17.13 -24.21 3.89
C PRO A 9 -17.47 -22.82 4.43
N SER A 10 -18.33 -22.73 5.45
CA SER A 10 -18.61 -21.46 6.13
C SER A 10 -17.36 -20.91 6.83
N ARG A 11 -16.63 -21.76 7.58
CA ARG A 11 -15.38 -21.37 8.24
C ARG A 11 -14.29 -20.96 7.24
N ASP A 12 -14.23 -21.65 6.09
CA ASP A 12 -13.32 -21.27 5.00
C ASP A 12 -13.68 -19.90 4.44
N GLY A 13 -14.98 -19.57 4.38
CA GLY A 13 -15.47 -18.22 4.09
C GLY A 13 -14.93 -17.18 5.07
N ASP A 14 -15.10 -17.39 6.37
CA ASP A 14 -14.57 -16.46 7.38
C ASP A 14 -13.06 -16.26 7.24
N GLN A 15 -12.31 -17.36 7.04
CA GLN A 15 -10.86 -17.29 6.81
C GLN A 15 -10.52 -16.50 5.53
N PHE A 16 -11.30 -16.64 4.46
CA PHE A 16 -11.11 -15.89 3.23
C PHE A 16 -11.25 -14.38 3.48
N HIS A 17 -12.28 -13.97 4.23
CA HIS A 17 -12.51 -12.56 4.57
C HIS A 17 -11.31 -11.99 5.34
N TYR A 18 -10.84 -12.72 6.36
CA TYR A 18 -9.75 -12.24 7.22
C TYR A 18 -8.41 -12.19 6.50
N VAL A 19 -8.09 -13.19 5.66
CA VAL A 19 -6.85 -13.19 4.88
C VAL A 19 -6.86 -12.08 3.83
N TRP A 20 -8.00 -11.87 3.16
CA TRP A 20 -8.16 -10.78 2.19
C TRP A 20 -7.94 -9.43 2.87
N ALA A 21 -8.66 -9.17 3.96
CA ALA A 21 -8.58 -7.89 4.68
C ALA A 21 -7.21 -7.67 5.33
N ALA A 22 -6.55 -8.71 5.85
CA ALA A 22 -5.19 -8.62 6.39
C ALA A 22 -4.18 -8.24 5.31
N ARG A 23 -4.21 -8.91 4.16
CA ARG A 23 -3.35 -8.57 3.02
C ARG A 23 -3.63 -7.15 2.52
N HIS A 24 -4.90 -6.76 2.40
CA HIS A 24 -5.29 -5.44 1.93
C HIS A 24 -4.91 -4.33 2.92
N SER A 25 -4.90 -4.62 4.22
CA SER A 25 -4.50 -3.66 5.26
C SER A 25 -3.04 -3.23 5.15
N LEU A 26 -2.17 -4.01 4.49
CA LEU A 26 -0.78 -3.61 4.20
C LEU A 26 -0.72 -2.32 3.37
N ARG A 27 -1.75 -2.01 2.59
CA ARG A 27 -1.83 -0.77 1.81
C ARG A 27 -1.93 0.47 2.70
N LEU A 28 -2.34 0.34 3.97
CA LEU A 28 -2.27 1.43 4.96
C LEU A 28 -0.81 1.83 5.27
N LEU A 29 0.16 0.97 4.93
CA LEU A 29 1.59 1.22 5.12
C LEU A 29 2.23 1.94 3.93
N GLU A 30 1.59 1.98 2.76
CA GLU A 30 2.08 2.67 1.57
C GLU A 30 2.26 4.18 1.86
N PRO A 31 3.46 4.75 1.72
CA PRO A 31 3.69 6.16 2.06
C PRO A 31 2.87 7.15 1.23
N ASN A 32 2.57 6.80 -0.03
CA ASN A 32 1.76 7.59 -0.96
C ASN A 32 0.35 7.00 -1.18
N GLY A 33 -0.05 6.05 -0.34
CA GLY A 33 -1.35 5.40 -0.43
C GLY A 33 -2.46 6.36 -0.02
N ASP A 34 -3.56 6.37 -0.79
CA ASP A 34 -4.77 7.11 -0.40
C ASP A 34 -5.59 6.35 0.66
N LEU A 35 -5.37 5.04 0.86
CA LEU A 35 -6.13 4.28 1.86
C LEU A 35 -5.73 4.71 3.28
N VAL A 36 -6.69 5.21 4.06
CA VAL A 36 -6.42 5.73 5.42
C VAL A 36 -7.09 4.91 6.53
N MET A 37 -8.13 4.15 6.19
CA MET A 37 -8.87 3.32 7.15
C MET A 37 -9.60 2.19 6.45
N ILE A 38 -9.66 1.03 7.11
CA ILE A 38 -10.66 -0.01 6.80
C ILE A 38 -11.52 -0.27 8.04
N VAL A 39 -12.76 -0.71 7.83
CA VAL A 39 -13.69 -1.09 8.89
C VAL A 39 -14.15 -2.52 8.61
N VAL A 40 -13.98 -3.42 9.59
CA VAL A 40 -14.30 -4.85 9.46
C VAL A 40 -15.70 -5.10 10.01
N GLU A 41 -16.53 -5.86 9.29
CA GLU A 41 -17.93 -6.14 9.66
C GLU A 41 -18.77 -4.86 9.84
N GLY A 42 -18.83 -4.04 8.79
CA GLY A 42 -19.71 -2.86 8.72
C GLY A 42 -19.03 -1.63 8.13
N SER A 43 -19.46 -0.47 8.60
CA SER A 43 -19.02 0.85 8.12
C SER A 43 -18.67 1.79 9.28
N SER A 44 -18.12 2.96 8.97
CA SER A 44 -17.90 4.02 9.95
C SER A 44 -19.23 4.52 10.51
N ASP A 45 -19.29 4.74 11.82
CA ASP A 45 -20.52 5.16 12.52
C ASP A 45 -21.12 6.48 11.99
N ASN A 46 -20.29 7.29 11.33
CA ASN A 46 -20.68 8.59 10.79
C ASN A 46 -21.23 8.50 9.35
N ASP A 47 -21.22 7.33 8.72
CA ASP A 47 -21.63 7.19 7.32
C ASP A 47 -23.14 7.26 7.15
N THR A 48 -23.90 6.76 8.12
CA THR A 48 -25.36 6.83 8.16
C THR A 48 -25.84 6.60 9.59
N ARG A 49 -26.94 7.23 9.99
CA ARG A 49 -27.62 6.90 11.25
C ARG A 49 -28.39 5.58 11.15
N ALA A 50 -28.89 5.24 9.96
CA ALA A 50 -29.61 4.00 9.72
C ALA A 50 -28.67 2.82 9.42
N LYS A 51 -28.82 1.71 10.15
CA LYS A 51 -28.04 0.47 9.91
C LYS A 51 -28.58 -0.43 8.79
N ARG A 52 -29.46 0.09 7.92
CA ARG A 52 -30.02 -0.69 6.81
C ARG A 52 -28.96 -0.95 5.75
N GLY A 53 -28.94 -2.16 5.21
CA GLY A 53 -27.91 -2.61 4.27
C GLY A 53 -26.50 -2.75 4.86
N GLU A 54 -26.27 -2.45 6.13
CA GLU A 54 -24.92 -2.59 6.74
C GLU A 54 -24.52 -4.05 6.94
N GLN A 55 -25.51 -4.95 7.13
CA GLN A 55 -25.29 -6.39 7.32
C GLN A 55 -24.69 -7.10 6.09
N VAL A 56 -24.63 -6.43 4.94
CA VAL A 56 -24.01 -6.96 3.72
C VAL A 56 -22.64 -6.31 3.44
N ILE A 57 -22.08 -5.58 4.41
CA ILE A 57 -20.77 -4.94 4.31
C ILE A 57 -19.82 -5.69 5.25
N ASP A 58 -19.05 -6.61 4.68
CA ASP A 58 -18.02 -7.33 5.45
C ASP A 58 -16.77 -6.46 5.65
N LEU A 59 -16.53 -5.51 4.74
CA LEU A 59 -15.44 -4.55 4.83
C LEU A 59 -15.80 -3.20 4.19
N ALA A 60 -15.52 -2.10 4.88
CA ALA A 60 -15.52 -0.76 4.29
C ALA A 60 -14.09 -0.21 4.17
N GLU A 61 -13.79 0.47 3.07
CA GLU A 61 -12.49 1.07 2.79
C GLU A 61 -12.64 2.58 2.58
N TYR A 62 -11.78 3.38 3.20
CA TYR A 62 -11.85 4.84 3.14
C TYR A 62 -10.56 5.43 2.60
N TYR A 63 -10.70 6.24 1.56
CA TYR A 63 -9.58 6.82 0.84
C TYR A 63 -9.54 8.35 0.98
N GLY A 64 -8.37 8.90 1.31
CA GLY A 64 -8.09 10.33 1.51
C GLY A 64 -8.58 10.90 2.83
N SER A 65 -9.67 10.38 3.39
CA SER A 65 -10.21 10.74 4.71
C SER A 65 -10.99 9.57 5.29
N SER A 66 -11.05 9.47 6.62
CA SER A 66 -11.86 8.48 7.34
C SER A 66 -13.34 8.87 7.47
N GLU A 67 -13.71 10.07 7.01
CA GLU A 67 -15.09 10.55 6.99
C GLU A 67 -15.66 10.57 5.57
N LEU A 68 -16.86 10.02 5.38
CA LEU A 68 -17.54 9.97 4.08
C LEU A 68 -17.70 11.34 3.40
N SER A 69 -17.91 12.41 4.17
CA SER A 69 -18.09 13.78 3.66
C SER A 69 -16.86 14.31 2.92
N THR A 70 -15.66 13.94 3.39
CA THR A 70 -14.37 14.45 2.91
C THR A 70 -13.53 13.38 2.23
N ALA A 71 -13.95 12.11 2.28
CA ALA A 71 -13.30 11.02 1.58
C ALA A 71 -13.27 11.29 0.07
N LYS A 72 -12.13 10.95 -0.54
CA LYS A 72 -11.97 10.92 -2.00
C LYS A 72 -12.77 9.78 -2.61
N ARG A 73 -12.83 8.64 -1.91
CA ARG A 73 -13.55 7.43 -2.31
C ARG A 73 -13.86 6.57 -1.07
N VAL A 74 -15.02 5.92 -1.08
CA VAL A 74 -15.38 4.88 -0.10
C VAL A 74 -15.78 3.61 -0.86
N VAL A 75 -15.32 2.46 -0.40
CA VAL A 75 -15.74 1.16 -0.96
C VAL A 75 -16.42 0.34 0.13
N TYR A 76 -17.65 -0.08 -0.11
CA TYR A 76 -18.34 -1.07 0.72
C TYR A 76 -18.29 -2.42 0.03
N ARG A 77 -17.75 -3.41 0.72
CA ARG A 77 -17.41 -4.70 0.15
C ARG A 77 -18.16 -5.83 0.84
N GLN A 78 -18.77 -6.69 0.03
CA GLN A 78 -19.26 -8.00 0.44
C GLN A 78 -18.30 -9.05 -0.13
N PHE A 79 -17.83 -9.93 0.73
CA PHE A 79 -17.14 -11.14 0.34
C PHE A 79 -18.12 -12.31 0.22
N LYS A 80 -17.85 -13.18 -0.76
CA LYS A 80 -18.45 -14.51 -0.84
C LYS A 80 -17.42 -15.51 -1.29
N HIS A 81 -17.32 -16.63 -0.60
CA HIS A 81 -16.37 -17.68 -0.93
C HIS A 81 -17.10 -19.02 -1.07
N THR A 82 -16.61 -19.87 -1.98
CA THR A 82 -17.06 -21.26 -2.12
C THR A 82 -15.86 -22.18 -2.31
N THR A 83 -15.92 -23.37 -1.71
CA THR A 83 -14.97 -24.46 -1.94
C THR A 83 -15.55 -25.55 -2.85
N LEU A 84 -16.83 -25.45 -3.21
CA LEU A 84 -17.58 -26.52 -3.88
C LEU A 84 -18.00 -26.17 -5.31
N GLN A 85 -17.97 -24.88 -5.66
CA GLN A 85 -18.55 -24.38 -6.91
C GLN A 85 -17.63 -23.36 -7.62
N GLU A 86 -16.32 -23.46 -7.42
CA GLU A 86 -15.32 -22.49 -7.94
C GLU A 86 -15.46 -22.29 -9.46
N ASP A 87 -15.65 -23.37 -10.23
CA ASP A 87 -15.74 -23.31 -11.70
C ASP A 87 -17.16 -23.21 -12.26
N SER A 88 -18.17 -23.08 -11.41
CA SER A 88 -19.58 -23.03 -11.83
C SER A 88 -20.07 -21.60 -11.84
N PRO A 89 -20.32 -20.94 -12.99
CA PRO A 89 -20.74 -19.54 -13.00
C PRO A 89 -22.03 -19.31 -12.22
N TRP A 90 -22.06 -18.27 -11.39
CA TRP A 90 -23.27 -17.91 -10.63
C TRP A 90 -24.19 -16.98 -11.45
N THR A 91 -25.50 -17.06 -11.19
CA THR A 91 -26.52 -16.26 -11.89
C THR A 91 -27.02 -15.10 -11.02
N ALA A 92 -27.77 -14.15 -11.60
CA ALA A 92 -28.28 -12.98 -10.89
C ALA A 92 -29.02 -13.31 -9.57
N SER A 93 -29.70 -14.45 -9.46
CA SER A 93 -30.40 -14.84 -8.23
C SER A 93 -29.45 -15.08 -7.05
N TRP A 94 -28.21 -15.49 -7.30
CA TRP A 94 -27.20 -15.75 -6.27
C TRP A 94 -26.72 -14.45 -5.59
N CYS A 95 -26.63 -13.35 -6.33
CA CYS A 95 -26.24 -12.05 -5.80
C CYS A 95 -27.42 -11.18 -5.32
N LYS A 96 -28.68 -11.64 -5.50
CA LYS A 96 -29.90 -10.88 -5.15
C LYS A 96 -29.83 -10.22 -3.78
N LYS A 97 -29.55 -10.98 -2.72
CA LYS A 97 -29.51 -10.46 -1.34
C LYS A 97 -28.47 -9.35 -1.17
N THR A 98 -27.29 -9.54 -1.74
CA THR A 98 -26.19 -8.58 -1.68
C THR A 98 -26.55 -7.30 -2.43
N LEU A 99 -27.05 -7.39 -3.66
CA LEU A 99 -27.43 -6.21 -4.45
C LEU A 99 -28.59 -5.44 -3.84
N VAL A 100 -29.58 -6.13 -3.26
CA VAL A 100 -30.68 -5.49 -2.53
C VAL A 100 -30.14 -4.77 -1.29
N GLY A 101 -29.28 -5.41 -0.50
CA GLY A 101 -28.67 -4.77 0.68
C GLY A 101 -27.79 -3.57 0.32
N PHE A 102 -27.01 -3.65 -0.76
CA PHE A 102 -26.28 -2.50 -1.30
C PHE A 102 -27.21 -1.37 -1.76
N ALA A 103 -28.34 -1.69 -2.40
CA ALA A 103 -29.32 -0.67 -2.80
C ALA A 103 -30.00 -0.01 -1.59
N GLU A 104 -30.27 -0.78 -0.52
CA GLU A 104 -30.77 -0.23 0.74
C GLU A 104 -29.77 0.74 1.34
N ARG A 105 -28.49 0.35 1.36
CA ARG A 105 -27.40 1.20 1.85
C ARG A 105 -27.25 2.47 1.01
N TYR A 106 -27.25 2.33 -0.31
CA TYR A 106 -27.19 3.45 -1.25
C TYR A 106 -28.31 4.45 -1.02
N LYS A 107 -29.54 3.96 -0.79
CA LYS A 107 -30.69 4.83 -0.50
C LYS A 107 -30.49 5.66 0.75
N GLU A 108 -30.02 5.06 1.84
CA GLU A 108 -29.77 5.80 3.09
C GLU A 108 -28.65 6.84 2.90
N LEU A 109 -27.57 6.48 2.20
CA LEU A 109 -26.51 7.43 1.85
C LEU A 109 -26.99 8.58 0.96
N LEU A 110 -27.85 8.29 -0.03
CA LEU A 110 -28.41 9.31 -0.90
C LEU A 110 -29.28 10.30 -0.12
N ASN A 111 -29.99 9.81 0.91
CA ASN A 111 -30.83 10.64 1.77
C ASN A 111 -30.00 11.48 2.75
N GLU A 112 -28.99 10.90 3.40
CA GLU A 112 -28.20 11.56 4.45
C GLU A 112 -27.00 12.36 3.89
N HIS A 113 -26.41 11.89 2.79
CA HIS A 113 -25.17 12.41 2.20
C HIS A 113 -25.22 12.49 0.65
N PRO A 114 -26.19 13.22 0.07
CA PRO A 114 -26.39 13.28 -1.39
C PRO A 114 -25.17 13.80 -2.17
N GLN A 115 -24.33 14.62 -1.55
CA GLN A 115 -23.12 15.17 -2.17
C GLN A 115 -21.92 14.21 -2.13
N SER A 116 -21.96 13.17 -1.30
CA SER A 116 -20.84 12.24 -1.12
C SER A 116 -21.12 10.87 -1.74
N VAL A 117 -22.39 10.51 -1.93
CA VAL A 117 -22.79 9.18 -2.41
C VAL A 117 -22.14 8.85 -3.75
N GLU A 118 -21.86 9.83 -4.62
CA GLU A 118 -21.17 9.63 -5.90
C GLU A 118 -19.77 9.01 -5.76
N ARG A 119 -19.11 9.19 -4.61
CA ARG A 119 -17.76 8.68 -4.30
C ARG A 119 -17.77 7.27 -3.71
N VAL A 120 -18.95 6.69 -3.54
CA VAL A 120 -19.14 5.35 -2.97
C VAL A 120 -19.15 4.31 -4.09
N THR A 121 -18.44 3.21 -3.88
CA THR A 121 -18.49 2.01 -4.72
C THR A 121 -18.92 0.82 -3.88
N PHE A 122 -19.82 0.01 -4.39
CA PHE A 122 -20.29 -1.22 -3.76
C PHE A 122 -19.68 -2.42 -4.49
N THR A 123 -18.85 -3.20 -3.82
CA THR A 123 -18.10 -4.27 -4.47
C THR A 123 -18.49 -5.64 -3.93
N LEU A 124 -18.84 -6.57 -4.81
CA LEU A 124 -18.95 -7.98 -4.49
C LEU A 124 -17.66 -8.70 -4.90
N THR A 125 -16.92 -9.22 -3.93
CA THR A 125 -15.67 -9.96 -4.14
C THR A 125 -15.89 -11.44 -3.90
N THR A 126 -15.52 -12.26 -4.88
CA THR A 126 -15.70 -13.71 -4.77
C THR A 126 -14.68 -14.48 -5.61
N ASN A 127 -14.43 -15.74 -5.22
CA ASN A 127 -13.61 -16.68 -5.97
C ASN A 127 -14.40 -17.48 -7.02
N ARG A 128 -15.64 -17.09 -7.30
CA ARG A 128 -16.55 -17.77 -8.21
C ARG A 128 -16.95 -16.82 -9.35
N PRO A 129 -16.77 -17.19 -10.62
CA PRO A 129 -17.07 -16.31 -11.74
C PRO A 129 -18.58 -16.06 -11.87
N ALA A 130 -18.97 -14.85 -12.28
CA ALA A 130 -20.33 -14.56 -12.68
C ALA A 130 -20.62 -15.16 -14.06
N ALA A 131 -21.86 -15.55 -14.31
CA ALA A 131 -22.29 -15.84 -15.67
C ALA A 131 -22.23 -14.56 -16.54
N PRO A 132 -21.85 -14.64 -17.83
CA PRO A 132 -21.70 -13.47 -18.70
C PRO A 132 -22.96 -12.59 -18.84
N ASP A 133 -24.14 -13.20 -18.67
CA ASP A 133 -25.43 -12.51 -18.70
C ASP A 133 -25.60 -11.54 -17.52
N VAL A 134 -24.97 -11.80 -16.37
CA VAL A 134 -24.97 -10.90 -15.21
C VAL A 134 -24.20 -9.62 -15.51
N HIS A 135 -22.98 -9.72 -16.02
CA HIS A 135 -22.15 -8.57 -16.39
C HIS A 135 -22.83 -7.71 -17.47
N THR A 136 -23.42 -8.37 -18.47
CA THR A 136 -24.19 -7.71 -19.52
C THR A 136 -25.42 -6.99 -18.94
N ALA A 137 -26.15 -7.64 -18.03
CA ALA A 137 -27.32 -7.06 -17.38
C ALA A 137 -26.98 -5.82 -16.53
N LEU A 138 -25.89 -5.84 -15.76
CA LEU A 138 -25.45 -4.68 -14.99
C LEU A 138 -25.02 -3.53 -15.91
N THR A 139 -24.34 -3.83 -17.02
CA THR A 139 -23.97 -2.82 -18.03
C THR A 139 -25.21 -2.14 -18.62
N ILE A 140 -26.23 -2.92 -19.00
CA ILE A 140 -27.51 -2.41 -19.52
C ILE A 140 -28.19 -1.48 -18.50
N LEU A 141 -28.29 -1.93 -17.24
CA LEU A 141 -28.92 -1.15 -16.18
C LEU A 141 -28.14 0.12 -15.84
N GLY A 142 -26.81 0.05 -15.80
CA GLY A 142 -25.94 1.21 -15.53
C GLY A 142 -26.03 2.31 -16.60
N HIS A 143 -26.32 1.93 -17.86
CA HIS A 143 -26.60 2.85 -18.96
C HIS A 143 -28.06 3.34 -19.00
N GLY A 144 -28.94 2.84 -18.11
CA GLY A 144 -30.36 3.20 -18.12
C GLY A 144 -31.14 2.60 -19.30
N LEU A 145 -30.61 1.57 -19.96
CA LEU A 145 -31.23 0.98 -21.14
C LEU A 145 -32.41 0.07 -20.77
N CYS A 146 -33.55 0.23 -21.44
CA CYS A 146 -34.73 -0.60 -21.21
C CYS A 146 -34.69 -1.93 -21.97
N ASP A 147 -34.12 -1.92 -23.17
CA ASP A 147 -33.99 -3.09 -24.04
C ASP A 147 -32.68 -3.81 -23.75
N ALA A 148 -32.80 -5.10 -23.44
CA ALA A 148 -31.68 -5.98 -23.20
C ALA A 148 -31.48 -6.91 -24.39
N ASP A 149 -30.21 -7.24 -24.68
CA ASP A 149 -29.86 -8.37 -25.53
C ASP A 149 -30.69 -9.61 -25.11
N PRO A 150 -31.25 -10.40 -26.05
CA PRO A 150 -32.00 -11.60 -25.73
C PRO A 150 -31.32 -12.52 -24.70
N SER A 151 -29.98 -12.60 -24.73
CA SER A 151 -29.16 -13.41 -23.83
C SER A 151 -29.16 -12.92 -22.36
N ALA A 152 -29.26 -11.61 -22.11
CA ALA A 152 -29.21 -11.02 -20.77
C ALA A 152 -30.57 -10.51 -20.27
N LYS A 153 -31.60 -10.55 -21.10
CA LYS A 153 -32.94 -10.01 -20.82
C LYS A 153 -33.53 -10.50 -19.50
N ARG A 154 -33.38 -11.80 -19.19
CA ARG A 154 -33.90 -12.39 -17.94
C ARG A 154 -33.17 -11.84 -16.71
N ALA A 155 -31.83 -11.80 -16.76
CA ALA A 155 -31.01 -11.26 -15.67
C ALA A 155 -31.31 -9.78 -15.43
N ALA A 156 -31.34 -8.96 -16.48
CA ALA A 156 -31.65 -7.53 -16.39
C ALA A 156 -33.05 -7.25 -15.83
N THR A 157 -34.05 -8.00 -16.29
CA THR A 157 -35.44 -7.88 -15.80
C THR A 157 -35.54 -8.21 -14.32
N ASN A 158 -34.90 -9.30 -13.89
CA ASN A 158 -34.90 -9.74 -12.49
C ASN A 158 -34.20 -8.71 -11.60
N LEU A 159 -33.00 -8.26 -11.98
CA LEU A 159 -32.24 -7.26 -11.24
C LEU A 159 -33.04 -5.97 -11.10
N ARG A 160 -33.59 -5.43 -12.19
CA ARG A 160 -34.45 -4.24 -12.16
C ARG A 160 -35.64 -4.42 -11.23
N HIS A 161 -36.34 -5.55 -11.31
CA HIS A 161 -37.48 -5.84 -10.46
C HIS A 161 -37.12 -5.83 -8.97
N TRP A 162 -35.98 -6.43 -8.59
CA TRP A 162 -35.54 -6.43 -7.19
C TRP A 162 -35.12 -5.04 -6.71
N LEU A 163 -34.41 -4.27 -7.55
CA LEU A 163 -33.95 -2.92 -7.20
C LEU A 163 -35.11 -1.93 -7.05
N ARG A 164 -36.15 -2.04 -7.90
CA ARG A 164 -37.40 -1.25 -7.80
C ARG A 164 -38.13 -1.41 -6.46
N ALA A 165 -37.89 -2.51 -5.75
CA ALA A 165 -38.47 -2.70 -4.42
C ALA A 165 -37.82 -1.81 -3.34
N VAL A 166 -36.65 -1.22 -3.65
CA VAL A 166 -35.83 -0.46 -2.70
C VAL A 166 -35.66 0.99 -3.15
N ILE A 167 -35.24 1.20 -4.41
CA ILE A 167 -34.89 2.49 -5.00
C ILE A 167 -35.77 2.82 -6.20
N GLU A 168 -35.85 4.11 -6.53
CA GLU A 168 -36.64 4.62 -7.66
C GLU A 168 -35.99 4.28 -9.01
N ASP A 169 -36.78 4.27 -10.08
CA ASP A 169 -36.30 3.90 -11.41
C ASP A 169 -35.19 4.81 -11.92
N GLU A 170 -35.29 6.11 -11.66
CA GLU A 170 -34.27 7.08 -12.04
C GLU A 170 -32.94 6.85 -11.30
N GLN A 171 -32.98 6.21 -10.13
CA GLN A 171 -31.82 5.95 -9.26
C GLN A 171 -31.09 4.65 -9.62
N ILE A 172 -31.78 3.67 -10.23
CA ILE A 172 -31.21 2.35 -10.55
C ILE A 172 -29.93 2.48 -11.37
N ALA A 173 -29.94 3.29 -12.42
CA ALA A 173 -28.78 3.44 -13.28
C ALA A 173 -27.57 4.02 -12.52
N SER A 174 -27.81 5.03 -11.68
CA SER A 174 -26.78 5.65 -10.85
C SER A 174 -26.19 4.69 -9.82
N PHE A 175 -27.06 3.94 -9.12
CA PHE A 175 -26.62 2.89 -8.20
C PHE A 175 -25.81 1.80 -8.91
N VAL A 176 -26.31 1.28 -10.03
CA VAL A 176 -25.63 0.18 -10.75
C VAL A 176 -24.26 0.60 -11.29
N ARG A 177 -24.08 1.86 -11.70
CA ARG A 177 -22.75 2.38 -12.07
C ARG A 177 -21.73 2.38 -10.93
N GLN A 178 -22.20 2.33 -9.68
CA GLN A 178 -21.36 2.24 -8.48
C GLN A 178 -21.16 0.79 -8.02
N VAL A 179 -21.78 -0.19 -8.66
CA VAL A 179 -21.61 -1.60 -8.32
C VAL A 179 -20.47 -2.20 -9.13
N ALA A 180 -19.50 -2.80 -8.45
CA ALA A 180 -18.42 -3.57 -9.04
C ALA A 180 -18.52 -5.06 -8.64
N ILE A 181 -18.17 -5.95 -9.57
CA ILE A 181 -18.01 -7.38 -9.31
C ILE A 181 -16.55 -7.74 -9.52
N GLU A 182 -15.93 -8.28 -8.47
CA GLU A 182 -14.59 -8.87 -8.50
C GLU A 182 -14.71 -10.39 -8.34
N ASP A 183 -15.01 -11.08 -9.43
CA ASP A 183 -15.35 -12.51 -9.47
C ASP A 183 -14.20 -13.43 -9.93
N SER A 184 -12.99 -12.86 -10.00
CA SER A 184 -11.74 -13.54 -10.35
C SER A 184 -10.76 -13.65 -9.18
N THR A 185 -11.27 -13.47 -7.95
CA THR A 185 -10.43 -13.54 -6.75
C THR A 185 -9.90 -14.97 -6.57
N PRO A 186 -8.63 -15.18 -6.16
CA PRO A 186 -8.13 -16.51 -5.86
C PRO A 186 -8.94 -17.20 -4.76
N ASN A 187 -8.98 -18.54 -4.74
CA ASN A 187 -9.50 -19.26 -3.59
C ASN A 187 -8.65 -19.06 -2.32
N LEU A 188 -9.17 -19.48 -1.16
CA LEU A 188 -8.53 -19.27 0.13
C LEU A 188 -7.06 -19.72 0.18
N GLN A 189 -6.73 -20.90 -0.35
CA GLN A 189 -5.36 -21.42 -0.31
C GLN A 189 -4.40 -20.48 -1.05
N ARG A 190 -4.71 -20.15 -2.30
CA ARG A 190 -3.86 -19.27 -3.11
C ARG A 190 -3.81 -17.86 -2.54
N LEU A 191 -4.91 -17.36 -1.97
CA LEU A 191 -4.93 -16.06 -1.32
C LEU A 191 -4.00 -16.00 -0.10
N ARG A 192 -3.92 -17.08 0.69
CA ARG A 192 -2.96 -17.20 1.81
C ARG A 192 -1.52 -17.16 1.32
N GLU A 193 -1.18 -17.96 0.32
CA GLU A 193 0.15 -17.97 -0.29
C GLU A 193 0.54 -16.58 -0.81
N GLN A 194 -0.40 -15.89 -1.48
CA GLN A 194 -0.17 -14.52 -1.94
C GLN A 194 0.02 -13.52 -0.80
N PHE A 195 -0.72 -13.67 0.30
CA PHE A 195 -0.56 -12.81 1.48
C PHE A 195 0.81 -13.03 2.14
N GLU A 196 1.17 -14.28 2.39
CA GLU A 196 2.45 -14.66 3.00
C GLU A 196 3.62 -14.16 2.15
N ASN A 197 3.58 -14.37 0.83
CA ASN A 197 4.61 -13.89 -0.09
C ASN A 197 4.67 -12.35 -0.17
N HIS A 198 3.50 -11.67 -0.19
CA HIS A 198 3.46 -10.21 -0.21
C HIS A 198 4.12 -9.63 1.05
N LEU A 199 3.74 -10.11 2.24
CA LEU A 199 4.33 -9.61 3.48
C LEU A 199 5.82 -9.97 3.58
N ALA A 200 6.22 -11.18 3.19
CA ALA A 200 7.63 -11.57 3.14
C ALA A 200 8.46 -10.66 2.24
N GLY A 201 7.89 -10.22 1.10
CA GLY A 201 8.54 -9.25 0.21
C GLY A 201 8.75 -7.86 0.81
N LEU A 202 8.01 -7.49 1.87
CA LEU A 202 8.14 -6.22 2.59
C LEU A 202 9.13 -6.28 3.77
N LEU A 203 9.51 -7.47 4.22
CA LEU A 203 10.35 -7.67 5.41
C LEU A 203 11.78 -8.08 5.00
N PRO A 204 12.82 -7.59 5.68
CA PRO A 204 14.15 -8.16 5.55
C PRO A 204 14.23 -9.51 6.28
N GLY A 205 14.84 -10.48 5.62
CA GLY A 205 15.19 -11.78 6.18
C GLY A 205 14.16 -12.86 5.93
N ALA A 206 14.26 -13.96 6.69
CA ALA A 206 13.35 -15.10 6.53
C ALA A 206 11.91 -14.73 6.94
N PRO A 207 10.89 -15.33 6.30
CA PRO A 207 9.49 -15.12 6.65
C PRO A 207 9.24 -15.39 8.14
N THR A 208 8.58 -14.44 8.80
CA THR A 208 8.17 -14.51 10.20
C THR A 208 6.70 -14.91 10.31
N ASN A 209 6.23 -15.08 11.55
CA ASN A 209 4.81 -15.32 11.84
C ASN A 209 3.97 -14.03 11.83
N ASP A 210 4.47 -12.92 11.29
CA ASP A 210 3.80 -11.62 11.34
C ASP A 210 2.48 -11.63 10.53
N HIS A 211 2.40 -12.44 9.48
CA HIS A 211 1.16 -12.67 8.73
C HIS A 211 0.05 -13.24 9.61
N ILE A 212 0.39 -14.10 10.59
CA ILE A 212 -0.56 -14.67 11.55
C ILE A 212 -1.08 -13.57 12.47
N LEU A 213 -0.19 -12.73 13.01
CA LEU A 213 -0.56 -11.64 13.91
C LEU A 213 -1.47 -10.62 13.23
N LEU A 214 -1.17 -10.27 11.97
CA LEU A 214 -2.00 -9.35 11.20
C LEU A 214 -3.36 -9.95 10.87
N LYS A 215 -3.42 -11.24 10.46
CA LYS A 215 -4.70 -11.95 10.25
C LYS A 215 -5.52 -12.04 11.52
N GLU A 216 -4.88 -12.35 12.65
CA GLU A 216 -5.55 -12.48 13.94
C GLU A 216 -6.11 -11.14 14.42
N MET A 217 -5.38 -10.04 14.21
CA MET A 217 -5.89 -8.69 14.49
C MET A 217 -7.19 -8.43 13.71
N ILE A 218 -7.23 -8.75 12.41
CA ILE A 218 -8.45 -8.62 11.61
C ILE A 218 -9.57 -9.55 12.10
N ALA A 219 -9.25 -10.82 12.37
CA ALA A 219 -10.24 -11.80 12.83
C ALA A 219 -10.89 -11.36 14.16
N ILE A 220 -10.10 -10.83 15.09
CA ILE A 220 -10.59 -10.29 16.36
C ILE A 220 -11.48 -9.05 16.13
N ARG A 221 -11.14 -8.19 15.16
CA ARG A 221 -11.96 -7.01 14.78
C ARG A 221 -13.34 -7.39 14.27
N ALA A 222 -13.48 -8.54 13.62
CA ALA A 222 -14.77 -9.07 13.16
C ALA A 222 -15.66 -9.63 14.29
N THR A 223 -15.15 -9.75 15.52
CA THR A 223 -15.93 -10.28 16.65
C THR A 223 -16.62 -9.18 17.46
N SER A 224 -17.56 -9.60 18.31
CA SER A 224 -18.24 -8.70 19.26
C SER A 224 -17.30 -7.99 20.24
N LEU A 225 -16.07 -8.47 20.42
CA LEU A 225 -15.05 -7.81 21.24
C LEU A 225 -14.72 -6.40 20.73
N HIS A 226 -14.83 -6.19 19.42
CA HIS A 226 -14.53 -4.91 18.77
C HIS A 226 -15.75 -4.27 18.11
N ALA A 227 -16.97 -4.69 18.45
CA ALA A 227 -18.19 -4.11 17.90
C ALA A 227 -18.30 -2.58 18.11
N ALA A 228 -17.70 -2.04 19.18
CA ALA A 228 -17.65 -0.60 19.43
C ALA A 228 -16.55 0.14 18.65
N ASN A 229 -15.56 -0.57 18.12
CA ASN A 229 -14.50 0.00 17.28
C ASN A 229 -13.91 -1.04 16.32
N PRO A 230 -14.62 -1.34 15.21
CA PRO A 230 -14.17 -2.26 14.18
C PRO A 230 -13.10 -1.68 13.24
N ARG A 231 -12.66 -0.43 13.49
CA ARG A 231 -11.75 0.30 12.61
C ARG A 231 -10.33 -0.24 12.72
N VAL A 232 -9.66 -0.28 11.59
CA VAL A 232 -8.24 -0.61 11.46
C VAL A 232 -7.57 0.56 10.76
N LEU A 233 -6.59 1.14 11.44
CA LEU A 233 -5.77 2.25 10.96
C LEU A 233 -4.34 1.77 10.77
N ARG A 234 -3.53 2.62 10.12
CA ARG A 234 -2.09 2.39 9.93
C ARG A 234 -1.36 1.96 11.22
N ARG A 235 -1.62 2.65 12.35
CA ARG A 235 -1.05 2.31 13.66
C ARG A 235 -1.40 0.90 14.15
N ASP A 236 -2.59 0.40 13.81
CA ASP A 236 -3.03 -0.94 14.22
C ASP A 236 -2.28 -2.02 13.41
N VAL A 237 -2.05 -1.77 12.11
CA VAL A 237 -1.23 -2.63 11.26
C VAL A 237 0.21 -2.66 11.75
N LEU A 238 0.80 -1.49 12.03
CA LEU A 238 2.14 -1.38 12.59
C LEU A 238 2.27 -2.10 13.94
N ALA A 239 1.30 -1.93 14.84
CA ALA A 239 1.27 -2.64 16.12
C ALA A 239 1.18 -4.16 15.95
N ALA A 240 0.38 -4.66 15.00
CA ALA A 240 0.28 -6.09 14.69
C ALA A 240 1.62 -6.65 14.16
N LEU A 241 2.35 -5.87 13.37
CA LEU A 241 3.69 -6.19 12.87
C LEU A 241 4.82 -5.87 13.88
N ARG A 242 4.48 -5.34 15.06
CA ARG A 242 5.42 -4.98 16.13
C ARG A 242 6.47 -3.95 15.70
N VAL A 243 6.05 -3.02 14.86
CA VAL A 243 6.85 -1.92 14.33
C VAL A 243 6.24 -0.59 14.75
N THR A 244 7.07 0.45 14.95
CA THR A 244 6.60 1.82 15.16
C THR A 244 6.81 2.69 13.92
N GLU A 245 6.13 3.84 13.83
CA GLU A 245 6.32 4.78 12.72
C GLU A 245 7.77 5.27 12.65
N GLU A 246 8.41 5.50 13.80
CA GLU A 246 9.80 5.91 13.86
C GLU A 246 10.71 4.84 13.28
N GLN A 247 10.38 3.55 13.41
CA GLN A 247 11.21 2.50 12.84
C GLN A 247 11.06 2.37 11.30
N LEU A 248 9.96 2.85 10.71
CA LEU A 248 9.82 2.94 9.26
C LEU A 248 10.66 4.06 8.67
N MET A 249 10.85 5.16 9.40
CA MET A 249 11.64 6.32 8.97
C MET A 249 12.66 6.70 10.05
N PRO A 250 13.66 5.85 10.30
CA PRO A 250 14.39 5.86 11.56
C PRO A 250 15.49 6.93 11.65
N ALA A 251 15.83 7.56 10.51
CA ALA A 251 16.88 8.55 10.46
C ALA A 251 16.57 9.62 9.38
N GLN A 252 15.40 10.26 9.49
CA GLN A 252 14.99 11.33 8.57
C GLN A 252 16.09 12.36 8.32
N ASN A 253 16.16 12.81 7.07
CA ASN A 253 17.03 13.89 6.64
C ASN A 253 16.54 15.23 7.19
N ILE A 254 17.39 15.90 7.98
CA ILE A 254 17.07 17.17 8.63
C ILE A 254 18.00 18.31 8.18
N ILE A 255 18.68 18.13 7.05
CA ILE A 255 19.50 19.17 6.44
C ILE A 255 18.58 20.31 5.97
N ALA A 256 18.73 21.49 6.57
CA ALA A 256 17.95 22.67 6.19
C ALA A 256 18.48 23.29 4.90
N MET A 257 17.60 23.51 3.93
CA MET A 257 17.92 24.23 2.70
C MET A 257 17.67 25.73 2.89
N PRO A 258 18.64 26.60 2.56
CA PRO A 258 18.44 28.04 2.60
C PRO A 258 17.56 28.52 1.44
N ASP A 259 16.89 29.66 1.61
CA ASP A 259 16.02 30.27 0.59
C ASP A 259 16.77 30.60 -0.71
N SER A 260 18.05 30.95 -0.60
CA SER A 260 18.92 31.25 -1.72
C SER A 260 20.20 30.43 -1.65
N MET A 261 20.53 29.79 -2.75
CA MET A 261 21.70 28.92 -2.90
C MET A 261 22.72 29.57 -3.83
N ILE A 262 24.00 29.57 -3.44
CA ILE A 262 25.10 29.97 -4.31
C ILE A 262 25.56 28.72 -5.06
N VAL A 263 25.25 28.65 -6.35
CA VAL A 263 25.70 27.57 -7.23
C VAL A 263 27.09 27.90 -7.75
N THR A 264 28.04 26.97 -7.60
CA THR A 264 29.39 27.13 -8.12
C THR A 264 29.58 26.37 -9.43
N HIS A 265 30.54 26.81 -10.24
CA HIS A 265 30.98 26.06 -11.44
C HIS A 265 31.50 24.65 -11.08
N GLN A 266 32.09 24.50 -9.89
CA GLN A 266 32.62 23.21 -9.43
C GLN A 266 31.49 22.20 -9.21
N ASP A 267 30.35 22.65 -8.70
CA ASP A 267 29.19 21.79 -8.51
C ASP A 267 28.70 21.18 -9.83
N GLN A 268 28.71 21.96 -10.92
CA GLN A 268 28.28 21.48 -12.24
C GLN A 268 29.23 20.42 -12.77
N LEU A 269 30.55 20.66 -12.67
CA LEU A 269 31.56 19.68 -13.05
C LEU A 269 31.44 18.37 -12.25
N LEU A 270 31.22 18.47 -10.93
CA LEU A 270 31.03 17.30 -10.07
C LEU A 270 29.77 16.51 -10.46
N ALA A 271 28.66 17.20 -10.74
CA ALA A 271 27.44 16.55 -11.20
C ALA A 271 27.64 15.82 -12.54
N GLU A 272 28.33 16.45 -13.51
CA GLU A 272 28.67 15.82 -14.78
C GLU A 272 29.59 14.61 -14.60
N MET A 273 30.54 14.65 -13.68
CA MET A 273 31.38 13.50 -13.35
C MET A 273 30.58 12.35 -12.74
N ILE A 274 29.66 12.66 -11.82
CA ILE A 274 28.80 11.66 -11.16
C ILE A 274 27.82 11.04 -12.16
N ALA A 275 27.29 11.81 -13.11
CA ALA A 275 26.34 11.31 -14.10
C ALA A 275 26.93 10.27 -15.05
N ARG A 276 28.24 10.32 -15.31
CA ARG A 276 28.93 9.39 -16.22
C ARG A 276 28.71 7.93 -15.79
N PRO A 277 28.60 7.00 -16.75
CA PRO A 277 28.47 5.57 -16.45
C PRO A 277 29.79 5.07 -15.87
N TYR A 278 29.87 5.04 -14.54
CA TYR A 278 31.00 4.53 -13.80
C TYR A 278 30.53 3.50 -12.77
N PRO A 279 31.13 2.30 -12.71
CA PRO A 279 30.64 1.21 -11.87
C PRO A 279 31.00 1.39 -10.38
N SER A 280 31.85 2.37 -10.05
CA SER A 280 32.34 2.57 -8.67
C SER A 280 31.62 3.73 -7.97
N PRO A 281 31.40 3.63 -6.65
CA PRO A 281 30.93 4.75 -5.84
C PRO A 281 31.87 5.96 -5.93
N VAL A 282 31.29 7.17 -5.80
CA VAL A 282 32.04 8.43 -5.80
C VAL A 282 32.17 8.96 -4.38
N ILE A 283 33.39 9.30 -3.96
CA ILE A 283 33.64 9.97 -2.68
C ILE A 283 33.95 11.44 -2.94
N VAL A 284 33.11 12.34 -2.44
CA VAL A 284 33.30 13.79 -2.50
C VAL A 284 33.92 14.24 -1.18
N HIS A 285 35.15 14.75 -1.24
CA HIS A 285 35.86 15.23 -0.06
C HIS A 285 36.05 16.75 -0.13
N ALA A 286 35.82 17.43 0.99
CA ALA A 286 36.14 18.85 1.12
C ALA A 286 36.30 19.24 2.60
N ALA A 287 36.92 20.39 2.86
CA ALA A 287 36.95 20.94 4.22
C ALA A 287 35.52 21.22 4.74
N SER A 288 35.37 21.28 6.07
CA SER A 288 34.11 21.69 6.69
C SER A 288 33.72 23.11 6.25
N GLY A 289 32.43 23.35 6.05
CA GLY A 289 31.91 24.67 5.63
C GLY A 289 31.98 24.96 4.13
N ILE A 290 32.52 24.07 3.30
CA ILE A 290 32.59 24.25 1.83
C ILE A 290 31.23 24.03 1.13
N GLY A 291 30.26 23.40 1.79
CA GLY A 291 28.91 23.20 1.25
C GLY A 291 28.62 21.80 0.73
N LYS A 292 29.32 20.76 1.21
CA LYS A 292 29.08 19.34 0.83
C LYS A 292 27.62 18.91 0.97
N SER A 293 27.02 19.16 2.13
CA SER A 293 25.61 18.81 2.39
C SER A 293 24.64 19.57 1.47
N MET A 294 24.99 20.80 1.11
CA MET A 294 24.21 21.60 0.16
C MET A 294 24.32 21.06 -1.26
N PHE A 295 25.52 20.68 -1.69
CA PHE A 295 25.74 19.98 -2.95
C PHE A 295 24.98 18.65 -2.99
N ALA A 296 25.05 17.84 -1.93
CA ALA A 296 24.34 16.57 -1.80
C ALA A 296 22.83 16.72 -2.02
N GLN A 297 22.21 17.74 -1.40
CA GLN A 297 20.79 18.05 -1.55
C GLN A 297 20.42 18.47 -2.98
N GLN A 298 21.28 19.25 -3.64
CA GLN A 298 21.02 19.73 -5.00
C GLN A 298 21.35 18.72 -6.09
N LEU A 299 22.14 17.69 -5.80
CA LEU A 299 22.70 16.80 -6.80
C LEU A 299 21.62 16.20 -7.72
N GLY A 300 20.48 15.79 -7.18
CA GLY A 300 19.36 15.25 -7.97
C GLY A 300 18.85 16.20 -9.04
N SER A 301 18.77 17.50 -8.74
CA SER A 301 18.29 18.52 -9.70
C SER A 301 19.23 18.76 -10.88
N ARG A 302 20.46 18.25 -10.79
CA ARG A 302 21.53 18.39 -11.79
C ARG A 302 21.74 17.12 -12.62
N MET A 303 20.97 16.08 -12.35
CA MET A 303 20.99 14.83 -13.12
C MET A 303 20.13 14.96 -14.39
N PRO A 304 20.28 14.04 -15.36
CA PRO A 304 19.41 14.00 -16.54
C PRO A 304 17.91 13.99 -16.20
N ALA A 305 17.08 14.44 -17.14
CA ALA A 305 15.63 14.45 -16.97
C ALA A 305 15.09 13.07 -16.56
N GLY A 306 14.13 13.05 -15.64
CA GLY A 306 13.56 11.83 -15.08
C GLY A 306 14.38 11.21 -13.93
N SER A 307 15.58 11.71 -13.63
CA SER A 307 16.39 11.22 -12.51
C SER A 307 15.78 11.56 -11.15
N THR A 308 16.11 10.76 -10.14
CA THR A 308 15.71 10.99 -8.74
C THR A 308 16.90 10.81 -7.81
N SER A 309 16.97 11.61 -6.74
CA SER A 309 17.97 11.44 -5.68
C SER A 309 17.34 11.20 -4.31
N VAL A 310 18.06 10.51 -3.43
CA VAL A 310 17.77 10.38 -1.99
C VAL A 310 19.04 10.71 -1.22
N VAL A 311 18.91 11.47 -0.13
CA VAL A 311 20.05 11.93 0.67
C VAL A 311 19.86 11.43 2.09
N TYR A 312 20.74 10.53 2.52
CA TYR A 312 20.84 10.07 3.89
C TYR A 312 21.81 10.96 4.68
N ASP A 313 21.29 11.63 5.71
CA ASP A 313 22.07 12.53 6.58
C ASP A 313 22.71 11.72 7.72
N CYS A 314 24.02 11.46 7.66
CA CYS A 314 24.72 10.79 8.76
C CYS A 314 25.04 11.72 9.94
N PHE A 315 25.03 13.03 9.76
CA PHE A 315 25.38 13.99 10.82
C PHE A 315 24.19 14.26 11.75
N GLY A 316 22.98 14.35 11.20
CA GLY A 316 21.75 14.51 11.95
C GLY A 316 21.78 15.73 12.87
N ASN A 317 22.29 16.87 12.40
CA ASN A 317 22.49 18.07 13.22
C ASN A 317 23.23 17.79 14.55
N GLY A 318 24.27 16.95 14.51
CA GLY A 318 25.07 16.55 15.67
C GLY A 318 24.45 15.46 16.56
N THR A 319 23.24 14.98 16.25
CA THR A 319 22.57 13.92 17.03
C THR A 319 23.11 12.52 16.77
N TYR A 320 23.90 12.31 15.73
CA TYR A 320 24.39 11.00 15.28
C TYR A 320 25.17 10.17 16.33
N ARG A 321 25.67 10.81 17.40
CA ARG A 321 26.34 10.17 18.54
C ARG A 321 25.39 9.76 19.66
N ARG A 322 24.10 10.12 19.59
CA ARG A 322 23.11 9.80 20.62
C ARG A 322 22.68 8.34 20.47
N PRO A 323 22.73 7.52 21.55
CA PRO A 323 22.27 6.13 21.50
C PRO A 323 20.80 5.97 21.10
N SER A 324 19.97 6.97 21.37
CA SER A 324 18.54 6.98 21.01
C SER A 324 18.27 7.29 19.53
N SER A 325 19.29 7.67 18.77
CA SER A 325 19.14 8.11 17.37
C SER A 325 20.37 7.69 16.54
N PRO A 326 20.70 6.39 16.50
CA PRO A 326 21.87 5.92 15.79
C PRO A 326 21.67 6.12 14.28
N ARG A 327 22.69 6.65 13.60
CA ARG A 327 22.67 6.85 12.14
C ARG A 327 23.65 5.97 11.37
N HIS A 328 24.34 5.05 12.07
CA HIS A 328 25.42 4.24 11.52
C HIS A 328 25.07 2.77 11.29
N GLU A 329 23.94 2.27 11.82
CA GLU A 329 23.55 0.86 11.70
C GLU A 329 22.87 0.57 10.35
N ASP A 330 22.88 -0.70 9.92
CA ASP A 330 22.27 -1.14 8.64
C ASP A 330 20.78 -0.85 8.59
N ARG A 331 20.06 -1.22 9.65
CA ARG A 331 18.61 -0.98 9.78
C ARG A 331 18.23 0.50 9.78
N GLN A 332 19.18 1.40 10.00
CA GLN A 332 18.94 2.84 10.04
C GLN A 332 19.12 3.40 8.62
N GLY A 333 20.33 3.24 8.09
CA GLY A 333 20.70 3.75 6.77
C GLY A 333 19.89 3.14 5.64
N LEU A 334 19.83 1.81 5.57
CA LEU A 334 19.24 1.12 4.43
C LEU A 334 17.71 1.27 4.41
N ILE A 335 17.05 1.17 5.57
CA ILE A 335 15.59 1.36 5.66
C ILE A 335 15.21 2.79 5.32
N GLN A 336 15.89 3.78 5.88
CA GLN A 336 15.60 5.19 5.60
C GLN A 336 15.70 5.49 4.09
N ILE A 337 16.78 5.03 3.44
CA ILE A 337 16.97 5.23 2.00
C ILE A 337 15.85 4.55 1.21
N CYS A 338 15.56 3.27 1.47
CA CYS A 338 14.51 2.54 0.77
C CYS A 338 13.12 3.17 0.97
N ASN A 339 12.79 3.59 2.18
CA ASN A 339 11.46 4.12 2.48
C ASN A 339 11.29 5.57 1.98
N GLU A 340 12.37 6.34 1.84
CA GLU A 340 12.34 7.59 1.07
C GLU A 340 12.10 7.34 -0.43
N LEU A 341 12.65 6.26 -1.01
CA LEU A 341 12.34 5.86 -2.39
C LEU A 341 10.90 5.37 -2.54
N ALA A 342 10.39 4.61 -1.58
CA ALA A 342 8.99 4.19 -1.54
C ALA A 342 8.03 5.39 -1.44
N ALA A 343 8.40 6.42 -0.65
CA ALA A 343 7.69 7.70 -0.60
C ALA A 343 7.78 8.53 -1.88
N LYS A 344 8.62 8.14 -2.84
CA LYS A 344 8.62 8.68 -4.21
C LYS A 344 7.91 7.78 -5.22
N GLY A 345 7.30 6.68 -4.74
CA GLY A 345 6.63 5.69 -5.58
C GLY A 345 7.59 4.84 -6.42
N LEU A 346 8.86 4.75 -6.03
CA LEU A 346 9.89 4.07 -6.82
C LEU A 346 10.08 2.60 -6.46
N CYS A 347 9.64 2.17 -5.27
CA CYS A 347 9.70 0.79 -4.82
C CYS A 347 8.71 0.56 -3.68
N ASP A 348 8.57 -0.69 -3.22
CA ASP A 348 7.76 -1.00 -2.05
C ASP A 348 8.44 -0.55 -0.75
N VAL A 349 7.62 -0.33 0.30
CA VAL A 349 8.13 -0.06 1.65
C VAL A 349 8.93 -1.25 2.18
N VAL A 350 9.90 -0.96 3.04
CA VAL A 350 10.64 -1.93 3.86
C VAL A 350 10.17 -1.79 5.30
N ILE A 351 9.61 -2.87 5.83
CA ILE A 351 9.17 -2.98 7.21
C ILE A 351 10.33 -3.57 8.02
N PRO A 352 10.85 -2.87 9.04
CA PRO A 352 11.97 -3.35 9.84
C PRO A 352 11.64 -4.67 10.54
N SER A 353 12.62 -5.57 10.60
CA SER A 353 12.50 -6.85 11.31
C SER A 353 13.56 -6.96 12.40
N ALA A 354 13.12 -7.23 13.63
CA ALA A 354 14.04 -7.37 14.77
C ALA A 354 14.95 -8.60 14.66
N SER A 355 14.56 -9.61 13.88
CA SER A 355 15.35 -10.84 13.67
C SER A 355 16.29 -10.77 12.46
N ALA A 356 16.14 -9.76 11.60
CA ALA A 356 16.93 -9.63 10.38
C ALA A 356 18.41 -9.39 10.69
N GLN A 357 19.27 -10.10 9.96
CA GLN A 357 20.71 -9.95 10.00
C GLN A 357 21.19 -8.87 9.03
N SER A 358 22.46 -8.48 9.14
CA SER A 358 23.08 -7.49 8.26
C SER A 358 22.87 -7.82 6.77
N SER A 359 23.12 -9.07 6.37
CA SER A 359 22.96 -9.53 4.99
C SER A 359 21.52 -9.42 4.48
N ASP A 360 20.54 -9.60 5.35
CA ASP A 360 19.13 -9.52 4.99
C ASP A 360 18.75 -8.09 4.60
N TYR A 361 19.19 -7.11 5.38
CA TYR A 361 18.98 -5.70 5.06
C TYR A 361 19.66 -5.28 3.75
N PHE A 362 20.89 -5.75 3.50
CA PHE A 362 21.59 -5.47 2.24
C PHE A 362 20.90 -6.12 1.03
N HIS A 363 20.39 -7.35 1.18
CA HIS A 363 19.64 -8.02 0.12
C HIS A 363 18.34 -7.27 -0.22
N THR A 364 17.55 -6.90 0.80
CA THR A 364 16.34 -6.10 0.61
C THR A 364 16.66 -4.74 0.03
N PHE A 365 17.71 -4.06 0.50
CA PHE A 365 18.16 -2.79 -0.04
C PHE A 365 18.44 -2.89 -1.53
N LYS A 366 19.24 -3.89 -1.94
CA LYS A 366 19.57 -4.10 -3.35
C LYS A 366 18.33 -4.29 -4.22
N HIS A 367 17.38 -5.13 -3.76
CA HIS A 367 16.12 -5.32 -4.48
C HIS A 367 15.35 -4.01 -4.67
N ARG A 368 15.27 -3.17 -3.64
CA ARG A 368 14.59 -1.86 -3.74
C ARG A 368 15.31 -0.88 -4.66
N ILE A 369 16.64 -0.90 -4.67
CA ILE A 369 17.43 -0.11 -5.62
C ILE A 369 17.21 -0.61 -7.06
N ASP A 370 17.13 -1.92 -7.27
CA ASP A 370 16.86 -2.52 -8.58
C ASP A 370 15.45 -2.14 -9.08
N ASP A 371 14.43 -2.21 -8.22
CA ASP A 371 13.05 -1.80 -8.54
C ASP A 371 13.00 -0.31 -8.95
N ALA A 372 13.60 0.56 -8.14
CA ALA A 372 13.63 2.00 -8.39
C ALA A 372 14.37 2.33 -9.70
N CYS A 373 15.52 1.71 -9.93
CA CYS A 373 16.28 1.88 -11.16
C CYS A 373 15.50 1.41 -12.40
N THR A 374 14.78 0.29 -12.28
CA THR A 374 13.95 -0.27 -13.36
C THR A 374 12.80 0.67 -13.71
N LEU A 375 12.09 1.18 -12.70
CA LEU A 375 10.96 2.08 -12.91
C LEU A 375 11.39 3.43 -13.53
N LEU A 376 12.51 3.99 -13.06
CA LEU A 376 13.06 5.23 -13.62
C LEU A 376 13.40 5.08 -15.10
N ARG A 377 14.12 4.01 -15.47
CA ARG A 377 14.47 3.70 -16.87
C ARG A 377 13.25 3.45 -17.74
N ALA A 378 12.23 2.77 -17.22
CA ALA A 378 10.99 2.53 -17.96
C ALA A 378 10.24 3.83 -18.31
N THR A 379 10.48 4.90 -17.54
CA THR A 379 9.87 6.22 -17.76
C THR A 379 10.77 7.14 -18.60
N HIS A 380 12.08 7.10 -18.37
CA HIS A 380 13.09 7.91 -19.04
C HIS A 380 14.39 7.10 -19.19
N ASP A 381 14.82 6.82 -20.42
CA ASP A 381 15.97 5.94 -20.69
C ASP A 381 17.28 6.36 -20.01
N GLU A 382 17.53 7.68 -19.91
CA GLU A 382 18.74 8.25 -19.30
C GLU A 382 18.59 8.56 -17.80
N ALA A 383 17.46 8.24 -17.18
CA ALA A 383 17.23 8.56 -15.77
C ALA A 383 18.16 7.78 -14.85
N LEU A 384 18.72 8.52 -13.88
CA LEU A 384 19.59 8.02 -12.85
C LEU A 384 18.90 8.01 -11.49
N LEU A 385 19.17 6.96 -10.71
CA LEU A 385 18.96 6.99 -9.28
C LEU A 385 20.25 7.43 -8.58
N VAL A 386 20.19 8.51 -7.80
CA VAL A 386 21.35 8.98 -7.02
C VAL A 386 21.11 8.77 -5.54
N VAL A 387 21.87 7.87 -4.92
CA VAL A 387 21.87 7.65 -3.48
C VAL A 387 23.05 8.39 -2.88
N VAL A 388 22.77 9.42 -2.09
CA VAL A 388 23.80 10.20 -1.40
C VAL A 388 23.83 9.84 0.08
N VAL A 389 24.99 9.46 0.58
CA VAL A 389 25.26 9.32 2.01
C VAL A 389 26.08 10.53 2.42
N ASP A 390 25.42 11.54 2.97
CA ASP A 390 26.08 12.77 3.41
C ASP A 390 26.76 12.55 4.76
N ALA A 391 27.92 13.20 4.97
CA ALA A 391 28.72 13.11 6.18
C ALA A 391 29.05 11.66 6.56
N ALA A 392 29.42 10.84 5.56
CA ALA A 392 29.57 9.39 5.68
C ALA A 392 30.64 8.98 6.71
N ASP A 393 31.62 9.85 6.94
CA ASP A 393 32.62 9.73 8.00
C ASP A 393 32.00 9.82 9.40
N ASN A 394 30.96 10.63 9.62
CA ASN A 394 30.24 10.69 10.90
C ASN A 394 29.62 9.35 11.28
N ALA A 395 29.04 8.62 10.33
CA ALA A 395 28.54 7.26 10.60
C ALA A 395 29.68 6.30 10.97
N CYS A 396 30.83 6.38 10.29
CA CYS A 396 32.02 5.59 10.63
C CYS A 396 32.58 5.94 12.01
N LEU A 397 32.63 7.23 12.35
CA LEU A 397 33.09 7.72 13.66
C LEU A 397 32.18 7.23 14.78
N ALA A 398 30.85 7.36 14.64
CA ALA A 398 29.91 6.88 15.65
C ALA A 398 29.98 5.36 15.84
N ALA A 399 30.10 4.60 14.75
CA ALA A 399 30.26 3.15 14.85
C ALA A 399 31.55 2.78 15.60
N ARG A 400 32.68 3.43 15.30
CA ARG A 400 33.95 3.18 15.98
C ARG A 400 33.87 3.50 17.48
N ASP A 401 33.26 4.62 17.84
CA ASP A 401 33.15 5.06 19.23
C ASP A 401 32.25 4.12 20.08
N LEU A 402 31.41 3.31 19.42
CA LEU A 402 30.52 2.31 20.03
C LEU A 402 30.99 0.85 19.86
N ASP A 403 32.20 0.64 19.32
CA ASP A 403 32.71 -0.69 18.93
C ASP A 403 31.74 -1.48 18.02
N ALA A 404 31.05 -0.74 17.15
CA ALA A 404 30.07 -1.24 16.19
C ALA A 404 30.59 -1.14 14.75
N LYS A 405 29.83 -1.70 13.80
CA LYS A 405 30.14 -1.61 12.36
C LYS A 405 29.20 -0.62 11.69
N SER A 406 29.76 0.31 10.91
CA SER A 406 28.97 1.21 10.07
C SER A 406 28.47 0.50 8.81
N PHE A 407 27.26 0.85 8.35
CA PHE A 407 26.72 0.40 7.07
C PHE A 407 27.51 0.96 5.87
N VAL A 408 28.14 2.15 6.03
CA VAL A 408 28.78 2.88 4.92
C VAL A 408 29.90 2.08 4.23
N PRO A 409 30.91 1.53 4.92
CA PRO A 409 31.97 0.77 4.26
C PRO A 409 31.48 -0.54 3.63
N LYS A 410 30.35 -1.07 4.11
CA LYS A 410 29.71 -2.26 3.53
C LYS A 410 28.97 -1.89 2.24
N LEU A 411 28.20 -0.81 2.26
CA LEU A 411 27.50 -0.26 1.10
C LEU A 411 28.46 0.11 -0.04
N LEU A 412 29.64 0.68 0.27
CA LEU A 412 30.67 0.98 -0.73
C LEU A 412 31.23 -0.26 -1.47
N ARG A 413 30.99 -1.47 -0.96
CA ARG A 413 31.42 -2.74 -1.58
C ARG A 413 30.32 -3.42 -2.38
N GLU A 414 29.09 -2.92 -2.28
CA GLU A 414 27.96 -3.48 -3.03
C GLU A 414 28.05 -3.15 -4.52
N GLN A 415 27.47 -4.04 -5.33
CA GLN A 415 27.26 -3.80 -6.75
C GLN A 415 25.83 -3.33 -6.96
N LEU A 416 25.70 -2.08 -7.45
CA LEU A 416 24.43 -1.44 -7.74
C LEU A 416 24.14 -1.46 -9.26
N PRO A 417 22.88 -1.27 -9.69
CA PRO A 417 22.52 -1.14 -11.10
C PRO A 417 23.33 -0.08 -11.84
N GLU A 418 23.49 -0.26 -13.15
CA GLU A 418 24.26 0.65 -14.01
C GLU A 418 23.73 2.09 -14.04
N ASN A 419 22.45 2.32 -13.77
CA ASN A 419 21.85 3.66 -13.64
C ASN A 419 21.70 4.12 -12.18
N CYS A 420 22.31 3.43 -11.23
CA CYS A 420 22.44 3.91 -9.87
C CYS A 420 23.79 4.63 -9.69
N ARG A 421 23.81 5.70 -8.91
CA ARG A 421 25.01 6.44 -8.50
C ARG A 421 25.04 6.53 -6.99
N LEU A 422 26.00 5.84 -6.37
CA LEU A 422 26.28 5.98 -4.95
C LEU A 422 27.33 7.08 -4.73
N VAL A 423 26.97 8.07 -3.93
CA VAL A 423 27.85 9.20 -3.60
C VAL A 423 27.99 9.28 -2.08
N CYS A 424 29.22 9.31 -1.57
CA CYS A 424 29.49 9.58 -0.16
C CYS A 424 30.20 10.93 -0.02
N SER A 425 29.68 11.82 0.82
CA SER A 425 30.40 13.05 1.17
C SER A 425 31.17 12.84 2.48
N VAL A 426 32.41 13.33 2.56
CA VAL A 426 33.30 13.25 3.73
C VAL A 426 34.00 14.57 3.99
#